data_AF-A0AAD7Y3G5-F1
#
_entry.id   AF-A0AAD7Y3G5-F1
#
_cell.length_a   1.000
_cell.length_b   1.000
_cell.length_c   1.000
_cell.angle_alpha   90.00
_cell.angle_beta   90.00
_cell.angle_gamma   90.00
#
_symmetry.space_group_name_H-M   'P 1'
#
loop_
_entity.id
_entity.type
_entity.pdbx_description
1 polymer ?
#
loop_
_entity_poly.entity_id
_entity_poly.type
_entity_poly.pdbx_seq_one_letter_code
_entity_poly.pdbx_strand_id
1 'polypeptide(L)'
;MDTKLASRLDILADNTLATVYERNRLRDLKLNYDKYETQIQKKLTQLRDGLKTLEEQLAAEEEAGVADTKTDEDKLVELQVKVDKLDALMGDADQAREALFGNKRGKSVRFSPANQMEVDPSDLENGQILQLQQRIIEDQDTNLDHLSDAIRRQRELGLLIGDELDTHAQLIDETHEMVDRTDARLQKARKKLNYVGRKVKDNRSICIVIVLIFVFFVLLALFR
;
A
#
# COMPACT_ATOMS: atom_id res chain seq x y z
N MET A 1 22.77 16.70 -17.43
CA MET A 1 22.20 16.33 -16.12
C MET A 1 23.14 15.50 -15.27
N ASP A 2 22.93 15.43 -13.94
CA ASP A 2 23.50 14.35 -13.13
C ASP A 2 22.77 13.02 -13.39
N THR A 3 23.27 12.26 -14.36
CA THR A 3 22.78 10.93 -14.74
C THR A 3 22.73 9.92 -13.57
N LYS A 4 23.53 10.13 -12.52
CA LYS A 4 23.48 9.29 -11.30
C LYS A 4 22.29 9.62 -10.41
N LEU A 5 21.82 10.87 -10.44
CA LEU A 5 20.65 11.32 -9.70
C LEU A 5 19.37 10.78 -10.38
N ALA A 6 19.30 10.87 -11.71
CA ALA A 6 18.19 10.30 -12.50
C ALA A 6 18.02 8.79 -12.30
N SER A 7 19.11 8.01 -12.36
CA SER A 7 19.06 6.56 -12.11
C SER A 7 18.70 6.20 -10.67
N ARG A 8 19.10 7.01 -9.67
CA ARG A 8 18.67 6.82 -8.27
C ARG A 8 17.18 7.10 -8.08
N LEU A 9 16.65 8.11 -8.76
CA LEU A 9 15.22 8.42 -8.74
C LEU A 9 14.40 7.32 -9.41
N ASP A 10 14.88 6.74 -10.51
CA ASP A 10 14.20 5.63 -11.18
C ASP A 10 14.10 4.39 -10.27
N ILE A 11 15.21 4.01 -9.61
CA ILE A 11 15.20 2.91 -8.62
C ILE A 11 14.27 3.24 -7.44
N LEU A 12 14.24 4.49 -7.00
CA LEU A 12 13.35 4.94 -5.93
C LEU A 12 11.87 4.89 -6.36
N ALA A 13 11.57 5.20 -7.63
CA ALA A 13 10.25 5.11 -8.24
C ALA A 13 9.77 3.66 -8.33
N ASP A 14 10.63 2.74 -8.76
CA ASP A 14 10.32 1.30 -8.80
C ASP A 14 10.10 0.73 -7.40
N ASN A 15 10.94 1.14 -6.44
CA ASN A 15 10.80 0.71 -5.06
C ASN A 15 9.52 1.28 -4.39
N THR A 16 9.14 2.51 -4.74
CA THR A 16 7.86 3.08 -4.28
C THR A 16 6.68 2.33 -4.88
N LEU A 17 6.73 2.02 -6.18
CA LEU A 17 5.71 1.23 -6.86
C LEU A 17 5.48 -0.11 -6.16
N ALA A 18 6.56 -0.83 -5.83
CA ALA A 18 6.48 -2.08 -5.08
C ALA A 18 5.80 -1.89 -3.71
N THR A 19 6.18 -0.84 -2.96
CA THR A 19 5.55 -0.56 -1.66
C THR A 19 4.09 -0.12 -1.76
N VAL A 20 3.70 0.58 -2.84
CA VAL A 20 2.31 0.96 -3.12
C VAL A 20 1.46 -0.27 -3.41
N TYR A 21 1.99 -1.23 -4.18
CA TYR A 21 1.30 -2.50 -4.42
C TYR A 21 1.11 -3.31 -3.13
N GLU A 22 2.12 -3.35 -2.26
CA GLU A 22 2.01 -4.03 -0.97
C GLU A 22 1.00 -3.33 -0.04
N ARG A 23 0.97 -2.00 -0.02
CA ARG A 23 -0.04 -1.20 0.69
C ARG A 23 -1.45 -1.50 0.18
N ASN A 24 -1.63 -1.52 -1.15
CA ASN A 24 -2.93 -1.81 -1.75
C ASN A 24 -3.41 -3.23 -1.41
N ARG A 25 -2.51 -4.22 -1.43
CA ARG A 25 -2.81 -5.58 -0.95
C ARG A 25 -3.23 -5.58 0.53
N LEU A 26 -2.49 -4.89 1.40
CA LEU A 26 -2.84 -4.80 2.83
C LEU A 26 -4.17 -4.08 3.09
N ARG A 27 -4.49 -3.06 2.27
CA ARG A 27 -5.78 -2.35 2.29
C ARG A 27 -6.94 -3.29 1.94
N ASP A 28 -6.77 -4.11 0.91
CA ASP A 28 -7.78 -5.08 0.48
C ASP A 28 -8.00 -6.18 1.54
N LEU A 29 -6.93 -6.59 2.23
CA LEU A 29 -7.01 -7.48 3.39
C LEU A 29 -7.52 -6.81 4.68
N LYS A 30 -7.82 -5.51 4.67
CA LYS A 30 -8.25 -4.70 5.84
C LYS A 30 -7.29 -4.81 7.04
N LEU A 31 -6.00 -5.01 6.78
CA LEU A 31 -4.94 -5.01 7.79
C LEU A 31 -4.40 -3.60 8.02
N ASN A 32 -3.63 -3.38 9.08
CA ASN A 32 -2.98 -2.08 9.30
C ASN A 32 -1.92 -1.82 8.21
N TYR A 33 -2.06 -0.70 7.49
CA TYR A 33 -1.14 -0.25 6.45
C TYR A 33 -0.55 1.15 6.72
N ASP A 34 -0.76 1.73 7.91
CA ASP A 34 -0.33 3.11 8.24
C ASP A 34 1.18 3.32 8.09
N LYS A 35 1.95 2.28 8.44
CA LYS A 35 3.40 2.27 8.30
C LYS A 35 3.82 2.36 6.83
N TYR A 36 3.11 1.69 5.92
CA TYR A 36 3.39 1.73 4.49
C TYR A 36 2.97 3.07 3.90
N GLU A 37 1.82 3.60 4.31
CA GLU A 37 1.33 4.93 3.90
C GLU A 37 2.35 6.03 4.22
N THR A 38 2.85 6.05 5.46
CA THR A 38 3.86 7.03 5.90
C THR A 38 5.17 6.88 5.12
N GLN A 39 5.58 5.64 4.81
CA GLN A 39 6.80 5.38 4.03
C GLN A 39 6.66 5.81 2.58
N ILE A 40 5.51 5.55 1.95
CA ILE A 40 5.28 5.94 0.56
C ILE A 40 5.21 7.47 0.45
N GLN A 41 4.51 8.15 1.36
CA GLN A 41 4.48 9.62 1.39
C GLN A 41 5.90 10.22 1.52
N LYS A 42 6.75 9.64 2.35
CA LYS A 42 8.15 10.07 2.51
C LYS A 42 8.99 9.83 1.25
N LYS A 43 8.80 8.69 0.58
CA LYS A 43 9.54 8.41 -0.66
C LYS A 43 9.03 9.23 -1.85
N LEU A 44 7.73 9.54 -1.91
CA LEU A 44 7.17 10.43 -2.94
C LEU A 44 7.61 11.87 -2.77
N THR A 45 7.70 12.37 -1.53
CA THR A 45 8.30 13.69 -1.27
C THR A 45 9.76 13.70 -1.72
N GLN A 46 10.54 12.65 -1.42
CA GLN A 46 11.92 12.52 -1.92
C GLN A 46 12.02 12.45 -3.46
N LEU A 47 11.08 11.75 -4.13
CA LEU A 47 11.00 11.71 -5.60
C LEU A 47 10.69 13.08 -6.18
N ARG A 48 9.71 13.80 -5.64
CA ARG A 48 9.36 15.16 -6.09
C ARG A 48 10.50 16.15 -5.89
N ASP A 49 11.15 16.14 -4.74
CA ASP A 49 12.28 17.02 -4.45
C ASP A 49 13.46 16.72 -5.39
N GLY A 50 13.72 15.44 -5.69
CA GLY A 50 14.75 15.04 -6.64
C GLY A 50 14.40 15.37 -8.10
N LEU A 51 13.13 15.24 -8.50
CA LEU A 51 12.66 15.68 -9.82
C LEU A 51 12.82 17.18 -10.00
N LYS A 52 12.47 17.98 -8.99
CA LYS A 52 12.64 19.44 -9.03
C LYS A 52 14.11 19.85 -9.19
N THR A 53 15.02 19.18 -8.48
CA THR A 53 16.46 19.44 -8.64
C THR A 53 17.00 19.01 -10.00
N LEU A 54 16.44 17.96 -10.60
CA LEU A 54 16.73 17.56 -11.97
C LEU A 54 16.19 18.57 -12.99
N GLU A 55 14.95 19.05 -12.84
CA GLU A 55 14.37 20.14 -13.65
C GLU A 55 15.24 21.40 -13.60
N GLU A 56 15.67 21.82 -12.41
CA GLU A 56 16.55 22.98 -12.22
C GLU A 56 17.93 22.79 -12.88
N GLN A 57 18.47 21.57 -12.87
CA GLN A 57 19.74 21.24 -13.56
C GLN A 57 19.60 21.25 -15.07
N LEU A 58 18.47 20.76 -15.59
CA LEU A 58 18.18 20.74 -17.03
C LEU A 58 17.96 22.17 -17.55
N ALA A 59 17.22 23.00 -16.81
CA ALA A 59 17.03 24.41 -17.14
C ALA A 59 18.36 25.19 -17.16
N ALA A 60 19.27 24.91 -16.23
CA ALA A 60 20.60 25.52 -16.20
C ALA A 60 21.51 25.06 -17.36
N GLU A 61 21.36 23.82 -17.84
CA GLU A 61 22.09 23.30 -19.00
C GLU A 61 21.52 23.80 -20.34
N GLU A 62 20.21 24.03 -20.41
CA GLU A 62 19.53 24.64 -21.55
C GLU A 62 19.95 26.12 -21.72
N GLU A 63 20.06 26.87 -20.62
CA GLU A 63 20.56 28.26 -20.62
C GLU A 63 22.06 28.34 -21.00
N ALA A 64 22.82 27.27 -20.77
CA ALA A 64 24.23 27.15 -21.17
C ALA A 64 24.43 26.74 -22.65
N GLY A 65 23.34 26.46 -23.40
CA GLY A 65 23.38 26.21 -24.85
C GLY A 65 23.99 24.87 -25.27
N VAL A 66 23.91 23.83 -24.44
CA VAL A 66 24.44 22.50 -24.76
C VAL A 66 23.45 21.74 -25.66
N ALA A 67 23.90 21.34 -26.85
CA ALA A 67 23.06 20.89 -27.97
C ALA A 67 22.46 19.46 -27.85
N ASP A 68 22.45 18.84 -26.67
CA ASP A 68 21.99 17.45 -26.48
C ASP A 68 21.21 17.25 -25.17
N THR A 69 20.22 18.12 -24.91
CA THR A 69 19.32 18.03 -23.74
C THR A 69 18.12 17.09 -23.96
N LYS A 70 17.79 16.76 -25.21
CA LYS A 70 16.59 15.97 -25.56
C LYS A 70 16.50 14.63 -24.84
N THR A 71 17.61 13.90 -24.73
CA THR A 71 17.60 12.59 -24.04
C THR A 71 17.44 12.70 -22.54
N ASP A 72 17.78 13.86 -21.98
CA ASP A 72 17.64 14.14 -20.55
C ASP A 72 16.23 14.70 -20.25
N GLU A 73 15.64 15.47 -21.18
CA GLU A 73 14.23 15.86 -21.20
C GLU A 73 13.30 14.64 -21.28
N ASP A 74 13.57 13.70 -22.19
CA ASP A 74 12.75 12.49 -22.35
C ASP A 74 12.72 11.64 -21.07
N LYS A 75 13.86 11.48 -20.39
CA LYS A 75 13.95 10.74 -19.11
C LYS A 75 13.25 11.47 -17.97
N LEU A 76 13.31 12.81 -17.96
CA LEU A 76 12.62 13.61 -16.97
C LEU A 76 11.09 13.45 -17.12
N VAL A 77 10.59 13.55 -18.36
CA VAL A 77 9.18 13.31 -18.67
C VAL A 77 8.76 11.89 -18.27
N GLU A 78 9.58 10.88 -18.55
CA GLU A 78 9.30 9.50 -18.14
C GLU A 78 9.19 9.36 -16.61
N LEU A 79 10.12 9.95 -15.85
CA LEU A 79 10.09 9.93 -14.39
C LEU A 79 8.89 10.70 -13.82
N GLN A 80 8.50 11.81 -14.47
CA GLN A 80 7.35 12.61 -14.07
C GLN A 80 6.04 11.84 -14.26
N VAL A 81 5.88 11.17 -15.41
CA VAL A 81 4.75 10.27 -15.67
C VAL A 81 4.71 9.10 -14.67
N LYS A 82 5.87 8.54 -14.28
CA LYS A 82 5.94 7.49 -13.25
C LYS A 82 5.46 8.02 -11.88
N VAL A 83 5.84 9.24 -11.50
CA VAL A 83 5.40 9.84 -10.22
C VAL A 83 3.90 10.14 -10.23
N ASP A 84 3.34 10.68 -11.31
CA ASP A 84 1.89 10.92 -11.42
C ASP A 84 1.08 9.63 -11.32
N LYS A 85 1.60 8.54 -11.91
CA LYS A 85 1.00 7.21 -11.79
C LYS A 85 1.06 6.68 -10.35
N LEU A 86 2.15 6.92 -9.63
CA LEU A 86 2.28 6.55 -8.22
C LEU A 86 1.31 7.34 -7.33
N ASP A 87 1.12 8.63 -7.61
CA ASP A 87 0.13 9.46 -6.93
C ASP A 87 -1.31 8.97 -7.19
N ALA A 88 -1.63 8.59 -8.43
CA ALA A 88 -2.92 8.00 -8.77
C ALA A 88 -3.18 6.67 -8.06
N LEU A 89 -2.13 5.85 -7.86
CA LEU A 89 -2.21 4.58 -7.12
C LEU A 89 -2.23 4.76 -5.60
N MET A 90 -1.67 5.86 -5.11
CA MET A 90 -1.74 6.28 -3.71
C MET A 90 -3.11 6.82 -3.33
N GLY A 91 -3.73 7.58 -4.23
CA GLY A 91 -5.05 8.16 -4.06
C GLY A 91 -6.06 7.12 -3.59
N ASP A 92 -6.92 7.53 -2.66
CA ASP A 92 -7.98 6.66 -2.18
C ASP A 92 -8.82 6.19 -3.37
N ALA A 93 -9.36 4.97 -3.33
CA ALA A 93 -10.19 4.47 -4.44
C ALA A 93 -11.37 5.43 -4.74
N ASP A 94 -11.77 6.21 -3.74
CA ASP A 94 -12.74 7.30 -3.86
C ASP A 94 -12.19 8.56 -4.52
N GLN A 95 -10.92 8.94 -4.32
CA GLN A 95 -10.27 10.06 -5.00
C GLN A 95 -9.88 9.73 -6.44
N ALA A 96 -9.42 8.50 -6.71
CA ALA A 96 -9.19 8.02 -8.07
C ALA A 96 -10.52 7.92 -8.82
N ARG A 97 -11.60 7.50 -8.17
CA ARG A 97 -12.97 7.57 -8.71
C ARG A 97 -13.47 9.00 -8.83
N GLU A 98 -13.16 9.91 -7.93
CA GLU A 98 -13.60 11.30 -8.01
C GLU A 98 -12.86 12.06 -9.12
N ALA A 99 -11.58 11.74 -9.35
CA ALA A 99 -10.77 12.22 -10.46
C ALA A 99 -11.18 11.59 -11.80
N LEU A 100 -11.56 10.30 -11.84
CA LEU A 100 -12.05 9.61 -13.05
C LEU A 100 -13.54 9.86 -13.37
N PHE A 101 -14.40 10.01 -12.36
CA PHE A 101 -15.85 10.16 -12.53
C PHE A 101 -16.33 11.59 -12.36
N GLY A 102 -15.55 12.48 -11.76
CA GLY A 102 -15.91 13.87 -11.53
C GLY A 102 -17.09 14.03 -10.59
N ASN A 103 -16.99 14.96 -9.65
CA ASN A 103 -18.07 15.34 -8.77
C ASN A 103 -19.27 15.93 -9.57
N LYS A 104 -20.17 15.08 -10.10
CA LYS A 104 -21.49 15.45 -10.64
C LYS A 104 -22.54 15.42 -9.55
N ARG A 105 -22.35 16.22 -8.51
CA ARG A 105 -23.48 16.71 -7.69
C ARG A 105 -23.37 18.22 -7.57
N GLY A 106 -24.06 18.90 -8.48
CA GLY A 106 -24.48 20.28 -8.25
C GLY A 106 -23.66 21.38 -8.94
N LYS A 107 -23.25 21.21 -10.19
CA LYS A 107 -23.17 22.36 -11.11
C LYS A 107 -23.25 21.87 -12.54
N SER A 108 -24.28 22.33 -13.25
CA SER A 108 -24.31 22.30 -14.70
C SER A 108 -23.01 22.94 -15.21
N VAL A 109 -22.10 22.14 -15.74
CA VAL A 109 -20.90 22.64 -16.43
C VAL A 109 -21.38 23.15 -17.77
N ARG A 110 -21.75 24.43 -17.76
CA ARG A 110 -21.66 25.26 -18.94
C ARG A 110 -20.18 25.23 -19.34
N PHE A 111 -19.90 24.70 -20.53
CA PHE A 111 -18.59 24.67 -21.15
C PHE A 111 -17.95 26.07 -21.01
N SER A 112 -16.91 26.18 -20.21
CA SER A 112 -16.08 27.38 -20.11
C SER A 112 -14.65 26.92 -20.40
N PRO A 113 -14.10 27.22 -21.59
CA PRO A 113 -12.73 26.88 -21.92
C PRO A 113 -11.83 27.88 -21.19
N ALA A 114 -11.03 27.40 -20.26
CA ALA A 114 -10.03 28.23 -19.59
C ALA A 114 -8.76 27.42 -19.37
N ASN A 115 -8.13 27.04 -20.48
CA ASN A 115 -6.68 27.18 -20.66
C ASN A 115 -6.33 27.10 -22.16
N GLN A 116 -7.15 27.75 -23.00
CA GLN A 116 -6.75 28.05 -24.36
C GLN A 116 -5.82 29.25 -24.26
N MET A 117 -4.58 29.07 -24.68
CA MET A 117 -3.92 30.13 -25.42
C MET A 117 -4.95 30.59 -26.45
N GLU A 118 -5.48 31.81 -26.30
CA GLU A 118 -6.48 32.37 -27.21
C GLU A 118 -5.86 32.46 -28.59
N VAL A 119 -5.95 31.37 -29.34
CA VAL A 119 -5.79 31.41 -30.79
C VAL A 119 -7.17 31.74 -31.30
N ASP A 120 -7.33 32.99 -31.71
CA ASP A 120 -8.52 33.49 -32.36
C ASP A 120 -8.89 32.57 -33.54
N PRO A 121 -10.03 31.85 -33.52
CA PRO A 121 -10.42 30.94 -34.58
C PRO A 121 -10.79 31.68 -35.88
N SER A 122 -10.78 33.02 -35.88
CA SER A 122 -10.96 33.87 -37.05
C SER A 122 -9.73 33.90 -37.97
N ASP A 123 -8.54 33.54 -37.45
CA ASP A 123 -7.25 33.67 -38.16
C ASP A 123 -6.63 32.33 -38.61
N LEU A 124 -7.32 31.21 -38.38
CA LEU A 124 -6.84 29.88 -38.79
C LEU A 124 -7.57 29.38 -40.03
N GLU A 125 -6.82 29.21 -41.11
CA GLU A 125 -7.23 28.51 -42.32
C GLU A 125 -7.81 27.13 -41.97
N ASN A 126 -8.97 26.75 -42.52
CA ASN A 126 -9.69 25.49 -42.21
C ASN A 126 -8.80 24.22 -42.23
N GLY A 127 -7.70 24.23 -43.00
CA GLY A 127 -6.71 23.14 -43.02
C GLY A 127 -5.91 22.99 -41.73
N GLN A 128 -5.60 24.09 -41.02
CA GLN A 128 -4.85 24.07 -39.76
C GLN A 128 -5.71 23.58 -38.60
N ILE A 129 -7.01 23.90 -38.61
CA ILE A 129 -7.99 23.38 -37.64
C ILE A 129 -8.17 21.86 -37.77
N LEU A 130 -8.19 21.35 -39.01
CA LEU A 130 -8.26 19.90 -39.27
C LEU A 130 -7.00 19.17 -38.80
N GLN A 131 -5.81 19.74 -39.03
CA GLN A 131 -4.56 19.16 -38.52
C GLN A 131 -4.51 19.13 -36.99
N LEU A 132 -5.00 20.19 -36.34
CA LEU A 132 -5.09 20.23 -34.88
C LEU A 132 -6.08 19.18 -34.36
N GLN A 133 -7.25 19.04 -34.98
CA GLN A 133 -8.21 17.99 -34.63
C GLN A 133 -7.64 16.58 -34.83
N GLN A 134 -6.92 16.33 -35.92
CA GLN A 134 -6.30 15.03 -36.20
C GLN A 134 -5.32 14.65 -35.09
N ARG A 135 -4.47 15.60 -34.67
CA ARG A 135 -3.51 15.40 -33.58
C ARG A 135 -4.20 15.15 -32.23
N ILE A 136 -5.27 15.88 -31.93
CA ILE A 136 -6.05 15.68 -30.70
C ILE A 136 -6.72 14.30 -30.68
N ILE A 137 -7.18 13.79 -31.83
CA ILE A 137 -7.80 12.47 -31.93
C ILE A 137 -6.76 11.36 -31.75
N GLU A 138 -5.57 11.48 -32.34
CA GLU A 138 -4.47 10.51 -32.15
C GLU A 138 -4.00 10.45 -30.69
N ASP A 139 -3.91 11.60 -30.01
CA ASP A 139 -3.57 11.67 -28.59
C ASP A 139 -4.63 10.99 -27.71
N GLN A 140 -5.90 11.12 -28.07
CA GLN A 140 -7.00 10.47 -27.35
C GLN A 140 -7.00 8.96 -27.54
N ASP A 141 -6.75 8.47 -28.76
CA ASP A 141 -6.68 7.02 -29.04
C ASP A 141 -5.53 6.37 -28.27
N THR A 142 -4.36 7.01 -28.25
CA THR A 142 -3.19 6.56 -27.48
C THR A 142 -3.51 6.48 -25.98
N ASN A 143 -4.24 7.47 -25.45
CA ASN A 143 -4.68 7.47 -24.06
C ASN A 143 -5.74 6.37 -23.76
N LEU A 144 -6.62 6.06 -24.70
CA LEU A 144 -7.59 4.97 -24.56
C LEU A 144 -6.91 3.60 -24.58
N ASP A 145 -5.87 3.41 -25.37
CA ASP A 145 -5.07 2.18 -25.38
C ASP A 145 -4.37 1.96 -24.03
N HIS A 146 -3.77 3.01 -23.47
CA HIS A 146 -3.17 2.95 -22.13
C HIS A 146 -4.20 2.64 -21.03
N LEU A 147 -5.41 3.21 -21.14
CA LEU A 147 -6.51 2.94 -20.22
C LEU A 147 -7.01 1.49 -20.36
N SER A 148 -7.17 1.00 -21.59
CA SER A 148 -7.57 -0.38 -21.89
C SER A 148 -6.59 -1.39 -21.29
N ASP A 149 -5.29 -1.14 -21.46
CA ASP A 149 -4.23 -1.96 -20.89
C ASP A 149 -4.23 -1.93 -19.35
N ALA A 150 -4.49 -0.76 -18.75
CA ALA A 150 -4.64 -0.63 -17.31
C ALA A 150 -5.86 -1.40 -16.78
N ILE A 151 -7.01 -1.33 -17.47
CA ILE A 151 -8.23 -2.06 -17.12
C ILE A 151 -8.01 -3.56 -17.25
N ARG A 152 -7.29 -4.01 -18.28
CA ARG A 152 -6.97 -5.43 -18.48
C ARG A 152 -6.12 -5.97 -17.34
N ARG A 153 -5.06 -5.24 -16.95
CA ARG A 153 -4.22 -5.60 -15.78
C ARG A 153 -5.02 -5.56 -14.49
N GLN A 154 -5.89 -4.58 -14.29
CA GLN A 154 -6.75 -4.48 -13.11
C GLN A 154 -7.73 -5.66 -13.02
N ARG A 155 -8.31 -6.09 -14.14
CA ARG A 155 -9.17 -7.28 -14.20
C ARG A 155 -8.39 -8.54 -13.82
N GLU A 156 -7.18 -8.71 -14.36
CA GLU A 156 -6.32 -9.85 -14.04
C GLU A 156 -5.94 -9.88 -12.55
N LEU A 157 -5.56 -8.72 -11.98
CA LEU A 157 -5.33 -8.58 -10.54
C LEU A 157 -6.58 -8.88 -9.71
N GLY A 158 -7.76 -8.44 -10.15
CA GLY A 158 -9.02 -8.72 -9.47
C GLY A 158 -9.37 -10.21 -9.44
N LEU A 159 -9.02 -10.95 -10.48
CA LEU A 159 -9.18 -12.41 -10.51
C LEU A 159 -8.22 -13.11 -9.55
N LEU A 160 -6.93 -12.72 -9.55
CA LEU A 160 -5.94 -13.22 -8.61
C LEU A 160 -6.30 -12.92 -7.14
N ILE A 161 -6.81 -11.73 -6.86
CA ILE A 161 -7.30 -11.36 -5.52
C ILE A 161 -8.49 -12.24 -5.15
N GLY A 162 -9.41 -12.52 -6.08
CA GLY A 162 -10.52 -13.43 -5.86
C GLY A 162 -10.05 -14.83 -5.44
N ASP A 163 -9.13 -15.41 -6.20
CA ASP A 163 -8.58 -16.75 -5.91
C ASP A 163 -7.80 -16.79 -4.57
N GLU A 164 -7.04 -15.73 -4.27
CA GLU A 164 -6.33 -15.60 -2.98
C GLU A 164 -7.33 -15.45 -1.83
N LEU A 165 -8.40 -14.67 -1.97
CA LEU A 165 -9.44 -14.53 -0.95
C LEU A 165 -10.18 -15.84 -0.68
N ASP A 166 -10.47 -16.62 -1.74
CA ASP A 166 -11.06 -17.96 -1.59
C ASP A 166 -10.11 -18.91 -0.87
N THR A 167 -8.81 -18.85 -1.17
CA THR A 167 -7.76 -19.61 -0.48
C THR A 167 -7.65 -19.18 0.99
N HIS A 168 -7.67 -17.88 1.26
CA HIS A 168 -7.65 -17.34 2.61
C HIS A 168 -8.90 -17.71 3.41
N ALA A 169 -10.08 -17.78 2.78
CA ALA A 169 -11.29 -18.25 3.44
C ALA A 169 -11.13 -19.70 3.92
N GLN A 170 -10.57 -20.57 3.08
CA GLN A 170 -10.26 -21.95 3.46
C GLN A 170 -9.23 -22.04 4.60
N LEU A 171 -8.18 -21.21 4.54
CA LEU A 171 -7.19 -21.14 5.62
C LEU A 171 -7.78 -20.64 6.94
N ILE A 172 -8.71 -19.67 6.90
CA ILE A 172 -9.40 -19.18 8.09
C ILE A 172 -10.24 -20.29 8.73
N ASP A 173 -10.94 -21.09 7.93
CA ASP A 173 -11.71 -22.24 8.44
C ASP A 173 -10.81 -23.29 9.10
N GLU A 174 -9.67 -23.61 8.49
CA GLU A 174 -8.67 -24.52 9.09
C GLU A 174 -8.08 -23.94 10.38
N THR A 175 -7.83 -22.63 10.39
CA THR A 175 -7.34 -21.92 11.57
C THR A 175 -8.37 -21.97 12.70
N HIS A 176 -9.66 -21.82 12.39
CA HIS A 176 -10.76 -21.98 13.34
C HIS A 176 -10.76 -23.39 13.94
N GLU A 177 -10.61 -24.43 13.13
CA GLU A 177 -10.56 -25.81 13.63
C GLU A 177 -9.35 -26.05 14.55
N MET A 178 -8.19 -25.49 14.21
CA MET A 178 -7.00 -25.55 15.07
C MET A 178 -7.20 -24.82 16.41
N VAL A 179 -7.88 -23.67 16.39
CA VAL A 179 -8.23 -22.91 17.60
C VAL A 179 -9.17 -23.73 18.49
N ASP A 180 -10.21 -24.35 17.93
CA ASP A 180 -11.15 -25.19 18.69
C ASP A 180 -10.45 -26.41 19.33
N ARG A 181 -9.55 -27.05 18.59
CA ARG A 181 -8.72 -28.16 19.11
C ARG A 181 -7.82 -27.67 20.25
N THR A 182 -7.26 -26.47 20.14
CA THR A 182 -6.40 -25.86 21.16
C THR A 182 -7.20 -25.49 22.40
N ASP A 183 -8.40 -24.94 22.27
CA ASP A 183 -9.29 -24.65 23.40
C ASP A 183 -9.67 -25.93 24.13
N ALA A 184 -10.05 -26.99 23.42
CA ALA A 184 -10.37 -28.29 24.02
C ALA A 184 -9.18 -28.88 24.81
N ARG A 185 -7.93 -28.71 24.31
CA ARG A 185 -6.71 -29.11 25.03
C ARG A 185 -6.47 -28.25 26.26
N LEU A 186 -6.64 -26.93 26.16
CA LEU A 186 -6.53 -26.01 27.29
C LEU A 186 -7.57 -26.29 28.37
N GLN A 187 -8.81 -26.58 28.01
CA GLN A 187 -9.86 -26.97 28.95
C GLN A 187 -9.48 -28.26 29.70
N LYS A 188 -8.97 -29.28 28.99
CA LYS A 188 -8.47 -30.51 29.62
C LYS A 188 -7.28 -30.23 30.56
N ALA A 189 -6.35 -29.38 30.15
CA ALA A 189 -5.22 -28.98 30.98
C ALA A 189 -5.68 -28.22 32.25
N ARG A 190 -6.63 -27.29 32.11
CA ARG A 190 -7.26 -26.59 33.24
C ARG A 190 -7.94 -27.56 34.21
N LYS A 191 -8.69 -28.56 33.72
CA LYS A 191 -9.31 -29.60 34.57
C LYS A 191 -8.26 -30.39 35.35
N LYS A 192 -7.16 -30.78 34.71
CA LYS A 192 -6.04 -31.47 35.39
C LYS A 192 -5.39 -30.58 36.46
N LEU A 193 -5.13 -29.31 36.16
CA LEU A 193 -4.58 -28.36 37.13
C LEU A 193 -5.52 -28.17 38.33
N ASN A 194 -6.83 -28.03 38.10
CA ASN A 194 -7.81 -27.93 39.18
C ASN A 194 -7.86 -29.21 40.04
N TYR A 195 -7.78 -30.38 39.42
CA TYR A 195 -7.72 -31.65 40.14
C TYR A 195 -6.46 -31.77 41.02
N VAL A 196 -5.29 -31.44 40.46
CA VAL A 196 -4.03 -31.43 41.21
C VAL A 196 -4.07 -30.41 42.35
N GLY A 197 -4.54 -29.19 42.09
CA GLY A 197 -4.70 -28.16 43.11
C GLY A 197 -5.62 -28.59 44.25
N ARG A 198 -6.73 -29.25 43.94
CA ARG A 198 -7.65 -29.80 44.95
C ARG A 198 -7.03 -30.95 45.74
N LYS A 199 -6.34 -31.89 45.08
CA LYS A 199 -5.62 -32.99 45.75
C LYS A 199 -4.51 -32.48 46.68
N VAL A 200 -3.76 -31.45 46.28
CA VAL A 200 -2.75 -30.82 47.14
C VAL A 200 -3.41 -30.15 48.35
N LYS A 201 -4.54 -29.45 48.17
CA LYS A 201 -5.28 -28.81 49.26
C LYS A 201 -5.80 -29.83 50.27
N ASP A 202 -6.37 -30.94 49.81
CA ASP A 202 -6.96 -31.96 50.68
C ASP A 202 -5.88 -32.73 51.48
N ASN A 203 -4.70 -32.94 50.88
CA ASN A 203 -3.59 -33.64 51.54
C ASN A 203 -2.78 -32.72 52.48
N ARG A 204 -3.01 -31.40 52.47
CA ARG A 204 -2.27 -30.44 53.30
C ARG A 204 -2.50 -30.67 54.79
N SER A 205 -3.73 -30.99 55.20
CA SER A 205 -4.05 -31.28 56.62
C SER A 205 -3.35 -32.54 57.12
N ILE A 206 -3.38 -33.61 56.31
CA ILE A 206 -2.71 -34.88 56.62
C ILE A 206 -1.19 -34.69 56.73
N CYS A 207 -0.59 -33.92 55.82
CA CYS A 207 0.84 -33.61 55.87
C CYS A 207 1.22 -32.83 57.14
N ILE A 208 0.42 -31.82 57.52
CA ILE A 208 0.62 -31.08 58.78
C ILE A 208 0.56 -32.01 59.99
N VAL A 209 -0.40 -32.92 60.04
CA VAL A 209 -0.54 -33.88 61.15
C VAL A 209 0.69 -34.81 61.25
N ILE A 210 1.18 -35.35 60.13
CA ILE A 210 2.37 -36.21 60.11
C ILE A 210 3.60 -35.44 60.60
N VAL A 211 3.78 -34.20 60.15
CA VAL A 211 4.88 -33.34 60.59
C VAL A 211 4.80 -33.06 62.09
N LEU A 212 3.60 -32.76 62.62
CA LEU A 212 3.42 -32.55 64.07
C LEU A 212 3.76 -33.80 64.88
N ILE A 213 3.35 -35.00 64.44
CA ILE A 213 3.69 -36.27 65.10
C ILE A 213 5.20 -36.48 65.10
N PHE A 214 5.88 -36.23 63.98
CA PHE A 214 7.34 -36.34 63.91
C PHE A 214 8.04 -35.39 64.88
N VAL A 215 7.63 -34.12 64.92
CA VAL A 215 8.15 -33.13 65.87
C VAL A 215 7.93 -33.57 67.32
N PHE A 216 6.76 -34.14 67.63
CA PHE A 216 6.47 -34.66 68.97
C PHE A 216 7.43 -35.78 69.39
N PHE A 217 7.72 -36.74 68.51
CA PHE A 217 8.70 -37.80 68.79
C PHE A 217 10.11 -37.27 69.02
N VAL A 218 10.52 -36.27 68.24
CA VAL A 218 11.82 -35.59 68.43
C VAL A 218 11.88 -34.92 69.80
N LEU A 219 10.83 -34.21 70.19
CA LEU A 219 10.77 -33.59 71.52
C LEU A 219 10.80 -34.62 72.64
N LEU A 220 10.07 -35.74 72.50
CA LEU A 220 10.08 -36.83 73.49
C LEU A 220 11.48 -37.44 73.62
N ALA A 221 12.19 -37.66 72.51
CA ALA A 221 13.56 -38.16 72.52
C ALA A 221 14.57 -37.17 73.13
N LEU A 222 14.33 -35.86 73.03
CA LEU A 222 15.20 -34.83 73.63
C LEU A 222 14.90 -34.56 75.10
N PHE A 223 13.65 -34.74 75.55
CA PHE A 223 13.22 -34.51 76.94
C PHE A 223 13.28 -35.77 77.83
N ARG A 224 13.63 -36.92 77.25
CA ARG A 224 13.83 -38.19 77.94
C ARG A 224 15.32 -38.43 78.17
#